data_AF-A0A0F8VQX6-F1
#
_entry.id   AF-A0A0F8VQX6-F1
#
_cell.length_a   1.000
_cell.length_b   1.000
_cell.length_c   1.000
_cell.angle_alpha   90.00
_cell.angle_beta   90.00
_cell.angle_gamma   90.00
#
_symmetry.space_group_name_H-M   'P 1'
#
loop_
_entity.id
_entity.type
_entity.pdbx_description
1 polymer ?
#
loop_
_entity_poly.entity_id
_entity_poly.type
_entity_poly.pdbx_seq_one_letter_code
_entity_poly.pdbx_strand_id
1 'polypeptide(L)'
;MDASVHSTEPSAKSKNLSYLDGAAYKSALFSRNVDIGPLTPAPYNEPRFLHKTATRVSIPKKLESSLNHAVAIRNSAPNEATYHLVIPLFITEWLVGMPQLRFGLSIQWKTEPLESRGQETRSLSMPKPDITIGFNWRSLIEDHCYSPQFIGPQYVFPISGDFETALPFFSLEVKLDGTEQQARMQNLHAAALMLRNLRLFFQNAHGSTDEFDTKVRVLTATMTRDQVDVYGHWTHCSSTDSAIWYEHFLMYSWSLLGGKEEFYRVRKGLEAFCSWIAEENHAWIVSSLGKMGIASSM
;
A
#
# COMPACT_ATOMS: atom_id res chain seq x y z
N MET A 1 58.04 20.21 -13.20
CA MET A 1 57.85 19.96 -11.75
C MET A 1 57.21 21.22 -11.20
N ASP A 2 55.95 21.31 -10.80
CA ASP A 2 54.88 20.34 -10.66
C ASP A 2 53.57 21.07 -10.95
N ALA A 3 52.77 20.56 -11.89
CA ALA A 3 51.38 20.96 -12.02
C ALA A 3 50.60 20.01 -11.10
N SER A 4 50.27 20.46 -9.88
CA SER A 4 49.37 19.73 -9.01
C SER A 4 47.97 19.78 -9.64
N VAL A 5 47.62 18.70 -10.33
CA VAL A 5 46.24 18.41 -10.69
C VAL A 5 45.52 18.11 -9.38
N HIS A 6 44.86 19.12 -8.81
CA HIS A 6 43.81 18.86 -7.84
C HIS A 6 42.67 18.21 -8.59
N SER A 7 42.58 16.89 -8.44
CA SER A 7 41.42 16.09 -8.75
C SER A 7 40.24 16.60 -7.93
N THR A 8 39.46 17.50 -8.50
CA THR A 8 38.06 17.71 -8.11
C THR A 8 37.28 16.47 -8.52
N GLU A 9 37.32 15.42 -7.70
CA GLU A 9 36.26 14.43 -7.72
C GLU A 9 34.97 15.15 -7.31
N PRO A 10 33.94 15.21 -8.18
CA PRO A 10 32.63 15.60 -7.72
C PRO A 10 32.18 14.50 -6.76
N SER A 11 31.99 14.84 -5.49
CA SER A 11 31.17 14.06 -4.57
C SER A 11 29.77 13.94 -5.17
N ALA A 12 29.59 12.94 -6.03
CA ALA A 12 28.31 12.53 -6.53
C ALA A 12 27.57 11.95 -5.33
N LYS A 13 26.75 12.79 -4.67
CA LYS A 13 25.72 12.30 -3.75
C LYS A 13 24.93 11.24 -4.51
N SER A 14 25.23 9.99 -4.22
CA SER A 14 24.66 8.85 -4.92
C SER A 14 23.14 8.95 -4.82
N LYS A 15 22.46 9.10 -5.97
CA LYS A 15 21.00 9.25 -6.06
C LYS A 15 20.31 8.16 -5.24
N ASN A 16 19.18 8.43 -4.60
CA ASN A 16 18.44 7.38 -3.90
C ASN A 16 17.99 6.29 -4.89
N LEU A 17 17.99 5.02 -4.47
CA LEU A 17 17.49 3.91 -5.28
C LEU A 17 15.97 4.01 -5.43
N SER A 18 15.46 3.54 -6.55
CA SER A 18 14.05 3.46 -6.90
C SER A 18 13.75 2.08 -7.47
N TYR A 19 12.47 1.73 -7.61
CA TYR A 19 12.06 0.47 -8.22
C TYR A 19 12.65 0.25 -9.64
N LEU A 20 13.00 1.33 -10.34
CA LEU A 20 13.66 1.30 -11.65
C LEU A 20 15.09 0.74 -11.60
N ASP A 21 15.74 0.78 -10.43
CA ASP A 21 17.10 0.25 -10.22
C ASP A 21 17.13 -1.28 -10.03
N GLY A 22 15.98 -1.95 -10.14
CA GLY A 22 15.87 -3.40 -10.26
C GLY A 22 16.52 -4.17 -9.10
N ALA A 23 17.55 -4.96 -9.40
CA ALA A 23 18.22 -5.83 -8.43
C ALA A 23 18.86 -5.06 -7.25
N ALA A 24 19.38 -3.85 -7.49
CA ALA A 24 19.95 -3.04 -6.42
C ALA A 24 18.88 -2.58 -5.42
N TYR A 25 17.70 -2.20 -5.94
CA TYR A 25 16.54 -1.85 -5.12
C TYR A 25 16.02 -3.06 -4.34
N LYS A 26 15.94 -4.23 -4.99
CA LYS A 26 15.56 -5.49 -4.33
C LYS A 26 16.52 -5.85 -3.19
N SER A 27 17.82 -5.75 -3.42
CA SER A 27 18.86 -6.00 -2.40
C SER A 27 18.72 -5.04 -1.20
N ALA A 28 18.44 -3.77 -1.47
CA ALA A 28 18.19 -2.78 -0.42
C ALA A 28 16.87 -3.05 0.36
N LEU A 29 15.83 -3.60 -0.28
CA LEU A 29 14.62 -4.06 0.44
C LEU A 29 14.94 -5.27 1.34
N PHE A 30 15.72 -6.23 0.85
CA PHE A 30 16.17 -7.37 1.64
C PHE A 30 16.96 -6.97 2.88
N SER A 31 17.87 -5.99 2.77
CA SER A 31 18.63 -5.49 3.94
C SER A 31 17.73 -4.81 4.99
N ARG A 32 16.45 -4.58 4.68
CA ARG A 32 15.42 -3.99 5.55
C ARG A 32 14.36 -5.02 5.97
N ASN A 33 14.65 -6.31 5.79
CA ASN A 33 13.75 -7.44 6.06
C ASN A 33 12.40 -7.38 5.31
N VAL A 34 12.38 -6.76 4.13
CA VAL A 34 11.21 -6.77 3.24
C VAL A 34 11.37 -7.92 2.24
N ASP A 35 10.28 -8.63 1.97
CA ASP A 35 10.24 -9.73 0.97
C ASP A 35 11.06 -10.98 1.36
N ILE A 36 11.28 -11.22 2.65
CA ILE A 36 11.93 -12.45 3.12
C ILE A 36 10.83 -13.43 3.53
N GLY A 37 10.18 -14.01 2.53
CA GLY A 37 9.10 -14.96 2.78
C GLY A 37 9.60 -16.34 3.19
N PRO A 38 8.91 -17.05 4.09
CA PRO A 38 8.88 -18.50 4.00
C PRO A 38 8.19 -18.93 2.69
N LEU A 39 8.64 -20.04 2.10
CA LEU A 39 8.10 -20.65 0.87
C LEU A 39 6.62 -21.09 0.98
N THR A 40 6.00 -20.99 2.16
CA THR A 40 4.63 -21.41 2.43
C THR A 40 3.96 -20.37 3.32
N PRO A 41 2.79 -19.82 2.94
CA PRO A 41 2.10 -18.85 3.78
C PRO A 41 1.65 -19.50 5.09
N ALA A 42 1.81 -18.78 6.19
CA ALA A 42 1.18 -19.16 7.46
C ALA A 42 -0.35 -19.18 7.26
N PRO A 43 -1.08 -20.08 7.94
CA PRO A 43 -2.54 -20.09 7.87
C PRO A 43 -3.09 -18.73 8.32
N TYR A 44 -3.89 -18.10 7.46
CA TYR A 44 -4.55 -16.82 7.73
C TYR A 44 -6.06 -17.00 7.64
N ASN A 45 -6.81 -16.11 8.29
CA ASN A 45 -8.26 -16.10 8.19
C ASN A 45 -8.68 -15.57 6.81
N GLU A 46 -8.94 -16.49 5.88
CA GLU A 46 -9.35 -16.14 4.53
C GLU A 46 -10.68 -15.36 4.53
N PRO A 47 -10.77 -14.20 3.83
CA PRO A 47 -12.01 -13.46 3.75
C PRO A 47 -13.12 -14.26 3.07
N ARG A 48 -14.26 -14.41 3.74
CA ARG A 48 -15.41 -15.21 3.25
C ARG A 48 -15.93 -14.79 1.87
N PHE A 49 -15.70 -13.54 1.45
CA PHE A 49 -16.14 -13.06 0.14
C PHE A 49 -15.33 -13.66 -1.01
N LEU A 50 -14.13 -14.18 -0.77
CA LEU A 50 -13.32 -14.85 -1.81
C LEU A 50 -13.98 -16.14 -2.31
N HIS A 51 -14.74 -16.82 -1.46
CA HIS A 51 -15.51 -18.00 -1.84
C HIS A 51 -16.82 -17.68 -2.58
N LYS A 52 -17.20 -16.39 -2.68
CA LYS A 52 -18.44 -15.94 -3.33
C LYS A 52 -18.17 -15.48 -4.76
N THR A 53 -17.68 -16.36 -5.63
CA THR A 53 -17.61 -16.07 -7.07
C THR A 53 -18.93 -16.42 -7.74
N ALA A 54 -19.79 -15.41 -7.94
CA ALA A 54 -20.98 -15.57 -8.76
C ALA A 54 -20.57 -15.83 -10.23
N THR A 55 -20.97 -16.97 -10.78
CA THR A 55 -20.71 -17.35 -12.18
C THR A 55 -21.40 -16.41 -13.17
N ARG A 56 -22.55 -15.83 -12.79
CA ARG A 56 -23.25 -14.79 -13.55
C ARG A 56 -23.15 -13.45 -12.85
N VAL A 57 -22.73 -12.44 -13.59
CA VAL A 57 -22.57 -11.08 -13.13
C VAL A 57 -23.60 -10.21 -13.84
N SER A 58 -24.50 -9.57 -13.07
CA SER A 58 -25.41 -8.56 -13.60
C SER A 58 -24.80 -7.18 -13.38
N ILE A 59 -24.41 -6.52 -14.47
CA ILE A 59 -23.80 -5.18 -14.43
C ILE A 59 -24.93 -4.14 -14.37
N PRO A 60 -24.98 -3.27 -13.34
CA PRO A 60 -25.93 -2.17 -13.30
C PRO A 60 -25.74 -1.23 -14.50
N LYS A 61 -26.83 -0.83 -15.17
CA LYS A 61 -26.79 0.08 -16.34
C LYS A 61 -25.95 1.33 -16.13
N LYS A 62 -26.04 1.93 -14.93
CA LYS A 62 -25.27 3.13 -14.55
C LYS A 62 -23.75 2.96 -14.61
N LEU A 63 -23.25 1.73 -14.56
CA LEU A 63 -21.81 1.41 -14.56
C LEU A 63 -21.31 0.98 -15.93
N GLU A 64 -22.19 0.67 -16.87
CA GLU A 64 -21.79 0.14 -18.18
C GLU A 64 -20.90 1.11 -18.96
N SER A 65 -21.17 2.41 -18.91
CA SER A 65 -20.35 3.41 -19.61
C SER A 65 -18.92 3.47 -19.06
N SER A 66 -18.76 3.59 -17.73
CA SER A 66 -17.43 3.62 -17.08
C SER A 66 -16.65 2.32 -17.37
N LEU A 67 -17.31 1.16 -17.31
CA LEU A 67 -16.68 -0.13 -17.61
C LEU A 67 -16.30 -0.28 -19.10
N ASN A 68 -17.18 0.16 -20.01
CA ASN A 68 -16.88 0.15 -21.45
C ASN A 68 -15.69 1.05 -21.77
N HIS A 69 -15.59 2.21 -21.12
CA HIS A 69 -14.43 3.09 -21.27
C HIS A 69 -13.16 2.45 -20.72
N ALA A 70 -13.21 1.82 -19.55
CA ALA A 70 -12.05 1.10 -19.00
C ALA A 70 -11.57 -0.02 -19.94
N VAL A 71 -12.50 -0.80 -20.52
CA VAL A 71 -12.19 -1.83 -21.53
C VAL A 71 -11.60 -1.22 -22.80
N ALA A 72 -12.17 -0.10 -23.29
CA ALA A 72 -11.63 0.61 -24.44
C ALA A 72 -10.20 1.08 -24.16
N ILE A 73 -9.94 1.72 -23.01
CA ILE A 73 -8.60 2.16 -22.61
C ILE A 73 -7.63 0.98 -22.51
N ARG A 74 -8.03 -0.16 -21.93
CA ARG A 74 -7.20 -1.37 -21.94
C ARG A 74 -6.82 -1.79 -23.35
N ASN A 75 -7.78 -1.85 -24.27
CA ASN A 75 -7.58 -2.36 -25.63
C ASN A 75 -6.89 -1.38 -26.58
N SER A 76 -7.13 -0.09 -26.41
CA SER A 76 -6.83 0.93 -27.42
C SER A 76 -5.96 2.07 -26.93
N ALA A 77 -5.50 2.07 -25.67
CA ALA A 77 -4.59 3.11 -25.19
C ALA A 77 -3.36 3.17 -26.12
N PRO A 78 -3.14 4.29 -26.83
CA PRO A 78 -2.15 4.39 -27.89
C PRO A 78 -0.71 4.30 -27.37
N ASN A 79 -0.52 4.60 -26.09
CA ASN A 79 0.76 4.44 -25.39
C ASN A 79 0.56 4.17 -23.89
N GLU A 80 1.65 3.70 -23.27
CA GLU A 80 1.76 3.33 -21.85
C GLU A 80 1.30 4.43 -20.89
N ALA A 81 1.75 5.66 -21.13
CA ALA A 81 1.44 6.80 -20.28
C ALA A 81 -0.06 7.04 -20.16
N THR A 82 -0.82 6.85 -21.25
CA THR A 82 -2.27 7.04 -21.25
C THR A 82 -2.97 6.01 -20.37
N TYR A 83 -2.56 4.74 -20.43
CA TYR A 83 -3.14 3.69 -19.60
C TYR A 83 -2.87 3.95 -18.11
N HIS A 84 -1.62 4.23 -17.76
CA HIS A 84 -1.20 4.51 -16.38
C HIS A 84 -1.88 5.75 -15.78
N LEU A 85 -2.13 6.79 -16.58
CA LEU A 85 -2.79 8.02 -16.11
C LEU A 85 -4.30 7.87 -15.90
N VAL A 86 -4.97 7.05 -16.73
CA VAL A 86 -6.44 7.01 -16.78
C VAL A 86 -7.02 5.93 -15.88
N ILE A 87 -6.41 4.74 -15.81
CA ILE A 87 -6.94 3.62 -15.03
C ILE A 87 -7.10 3.93 -13.54
N PRO A 88 -6.16 4.62 -12.87
CA PRO A 88 -6.35 5.01 -11.47
C PRO A 88 -7.62 5.85 -11.21
N LEU A 89 -8.02 6.68 -12.17
CA LEU A 89 -9.24 7.48 -12.08
C LEU A 89 -10.50 6.61 -12.08
N PHE A 90 -10.54 5.58 -12.93
CA PHE A 90 -11.65 4.61 -12.89
C PHE A 90 -11.69 3.84 -11.58
N ILE A 91 -10.55 3.37 -11.07
CA ILE A 91 -10.51 2.61 -9.81
C ILE A 91 -10.99 3.47 -8.65
N THR A 92 -10.55 4.73 -8.57
CA THR A 92 -11.03 5.66 -7.54
C THR A 92 -12.52 5.97 -7.68
N GLU A 93 -13.03 6.20 -8.89
CA GLU A 93 -14.48 6.33 -9.16
C GLU A 93 -15.26 5.09 -8.67
N TRP A 94 -14.66 3.91 -8.77
CA TRP A 94 -15.31 2.67 -8.35
C TRP A 94 -15.42 2.52 -6.84
N LEU A 95 -14.41 3.00 -6.11
CA LEU A 95 -14.27 2.87 -4.67
C LEU A 95 -14.82 4.08 -3.89
N VAL A 96 -15.15 5.19 -4.56
CA VAL A 96 -15.62 6.45 -3.95
C VAL A 96 -16.87 6.31 -3.06
N GLY A 97 -17.62 5.21 -3.19
CA GLY A 97 -18.83 4.94 -2.39
C GLY A 97 -18.58 4.64 -0.91
N MET A 98 -17.32 4.66 -0.45
CA MET A 98 -16.92 4.31 0.91
C MET A 98 -16.51 5.59 1.68
N PRO A 99 -17.44 6.27 2.38
CA PRO A 99 -17.19 7.60 2.97
C PRO A 99 -16.13 7.61 4.08
N GLN A 100 -15.89 6.46 4.71
CA GLN A 100 -14.86 6.26 5.72
C GLN A 100 -13.44 6.19 5.14
N LEU A 101 -13.30 6.19 3.81
CA LEU A 101 -12.02 6.09 3.11
C LEU A 101 -11.63 7.39 2.43
N ARG A 102 -10.32 7.60 2.28
CA ARG A 102 -9.73 8.65 1.46
C ARG A 102 -8.69 8.08 0.51
N PHE A 103 -8.51 8.78 -0.60
CA PHE A 103 -7.70 8.35 -1.73
C PHE A 103 -6.67 9.43 -2.07
N GLY A 104 -5.40 9.05 -2.10
CA GLY A 104 -4.31 9.84 -2.66
C GLY A 104 -3.92 9.30 -4.03
N LEU A 105 -3.82 10.16 -5.05
CA LEU A 105 -3.49 9.77 -6.42
C LEU A 105 -2.08 10.21 -6.80
N SER A 106 -1.21 9.24 -7.10
CA SER A 106 0.16 9.47 -7.57
C SER A 106 0.97 10.46 -6.70
N ILE A 107 0.80 10.40 -5.37
CA ILE A 107 1.50 11.30 -4.43
C ILE A 107 2.69 10.58 -3.80
N GLN A 108 3.83 11.26 -3.81
CA GLN A 108 5.06 10.80 -3.18
C GLN A 108 4.89 10.82 -1.66
N TRP A 109 5.11 9.67 -1.01
CA TRP A 109 5.03 9.62 0.44
C TRP A 109 6.20 10.36 1.09
N LYS A 110 5.95 10.86 2.30
CA LYS A 110 6.89 11.55 3.17
C LYS A 110 6.77 10.98 4.58
N THR A 111 7.54 9.92 4.83
CA THR A 111 7.63 9.25 6.13
C THR A 111 9.09 8.90 6.41
N GLU A 112 9.40 8.45 7.62
CA GLU A 112 10.75 7.99 7.96
C GLU A 112 11.12 6.76 7.10
N PRO A 113 12.37 6.59 6.67
CA PRO A 113 12.79 5.43 5.90
C PRO A 113 12.79 4.16 6.75
N LEU A 114 12.66 3.00 6.12
CA LEU A 114 12.90 1.72 6.80
C LEU A 114 14.38 1.60 7.16
N GLU A 115 14.64 1.21 8.39
CA GLU A 115 15.98 0.99 8.91
C GLU A 115 16.65 -0.20 8.21
N SER A 116 17.90 -0.01 7.78
CA SER A 116 18.71 -1.10 7.21
C SER A 116 19.41 -1.84 8.34
N ARG A 117 19.41 -3.18 8.30
CA ARG A 117 20.25 -4.01 9.15
C ARG A 117 21.55 -4.33 8.41
N GLY A 118 22.69 -4.12 9.06
CA GLY A 118 24.01 -4.46 8.51
C GLY A 118 24.65 -3.36 7.65
N GLN A 119 25.27 -3.75 6.52
CA GLN A 119 26.04 -2.84 5.67
C GLN A 119 25.20 -1.65 5.16
N GLU A 120 25.83 -0.47 5.07
CA GLU A 120 25.23 0.73 4.48
C GLU A 120 24.79 0.45 3.04
N THR A 121 23.50 0.17 2.87
CA THR A 121 22.87 0.15 1.55
C THR A 121 22.43 1.56 1.18
N ARG A 122 22.52 1.90 -0.10
CA ARG A 122 22.02 3.20 -0.61
C ARG A 122 20.58 3.41 -0.16
N SER A 123 20.26 4.65 0.21
CA SER A 123 18.91 5.05 0.62
C SER A 123 17.88 4.75 -0.47
N LEU A 124 16.71 4.29 -0.05
CA LEU A 124 15.56 4.11 -0.93
C LEU A 124 14.82 5.43 -1.09
N SER A 125 14.39 5.73 -2.31
CA SER A 125 13.39 6.75 -2.58
C SER A 125 12.07 6.30 -1.96
N MET A 126 11.34 7.24 -1.35
CA MET A 126 10.02 6.94 -0.82
C MET A 126 9.11 6.37 -1.92
N PRO A 127 8.10 5.56 -1.59
CA PRO A 127 7.11 5.10 -2.57
C PRO A 127 6.26 6.26 -3.11
N LYS A 128 5.84 6.13 -4.37
CA LYS A 128 4.87 7.02 -5.01
C LYS A 128 3.77 6.16 -5.67
N PRO A 129 2.86 5.57 -4.89
CA PRO A 129 1.84 4.70 -5.44
C PRO A 129 0.89 5.44 -6.37
N ASP A 130 0.40 4.76 -7.40
CA ASP A 130 -0.61 5.32 -8.30
C ASP A 130 -1.90 5.61 -7.54
N ILE A 131 -2.26 4.74 -6.59
CA ILE A 131 -3.33 4.98 -5.61
C ILE A 131 -2.84 4.61 -4.22
N THR A 132 -3.07 5.50 -3.26
CA THR A 132 -2.98 5.24 -1.82
C THR A 132 -4.39 5.32 -1.24
N ILE A 133 -4.78 4.35 -0.44
CA ILE A 133 -6.07 4.33 0.27
C ILE A 133 -5.79 4.27 1.77
N GLY A 134 -6.40 5.20 2.49
CA GLY A 134 -6.37 5.27 3.95
C GLY A 134 -7.74 5.60 4.49
N PHE A 135 -7.81 5.75 5.80
CA PHE A 135 -9.01 6.19 6.48
C PHE A 135 -9.22 7.69 6.28
N ASN A 136 -10.49 8.09 6.16
CA ASN A 136 -10.90 9.47 6.27
C ASN A 136 -10.73 9.91 7.72
N TRP A 137 -9.75 10.78 7.96
CA TRP A 137 -9.43 11.25 9.31
C TRP A 137 -10.65 11.80 10.04
N ARG A 138 -11.47 12.60 9.37
CA ARG A 138 -12.69 13.16 9.96
C ARG A 138 -13.64 12.07 10.44
N SER A 139 -13.84 11.02 9.65
CA SER A 139 -14.68 9.89 10.01
C SER A 139 -14.12 9.07 11.18
N LEU A 140 -12.80 9.05 11.40
CA LEU A 140 -12.20 8.41 12.58
C LEU A 140 -12.41 9.21 13.87
N ILE A 141 -12.55 10.53 13.77
CA ILE A 141 -12.63 11.45 14.93
C ILE A 141 -14.00 12.08 15.13
N GLU A 142 -15.00 11.77 14.30
CA GLU A 142 -16.29 12.48 14.26
C GLU A 142 -17.02 12.52 15.62
N ASP A 143 -16.76 11.54 16.51
CA ASP A 143 -17.32 11.49 17.87
C ASP A 143 -16.34 11.95 18.98
N HIS A 144 -15.11 12.31 18.65
CA HIS A 144 -14.05 12.53 19.63
C HIS A 144 -13.12 13.71 19.23
N CYS A 145 -12.95 14.69 20.11
CA CYS A 145 -12.08 15.84 19.87
C CYS A 145 -10.58 15.50 19.99
N TYR A 146 -10.03 14.73 19.05
CA TYR A 146 -8.59 14.48 18.97
C TYR A 146 -7.92 15.51 18.07
N SER A 147 -6.99 16.30 18.62
CA SER A 147 -6.14 17.17 17.79
C SER A 147 -5.07 16.31 17.08
N PRO A 148 -4.90 16.42 15.75
CA PRO A 148 -3.89 15.66 14.99
C PRO A 148 -2.46 15.82 15.49
N GLN A 149 -2.18 16.91 16.21
CA GLN A 149 -0.84 17.26 16.70
C GLN A 149 -0.32 16.30 17.78
N PHE A 150 -1.21 15.58 18.48
CA PHE A 150 -0.82 14.69 19.59
C PHE A 150 -0.39 13.28 19.17
N ILE A 151 -0.58 12.91 17.89
CA ILE A 151 -0.50 11.51 17.45
C ILE A 151 0.79 11.25 16.63
N GLY A 152 1.69 12.24 16.51
CA GLY A 152 2.91 12.08 15.70
C GLY A 152 2.59 12.07 14.20
N PRO A 153 2.45 13.25 13.56
CA PRO A 153 1.84 13.36 12.23
C PRO A 153 2.59 12.60 11.13
N GLN A 154 3.90 12.36 11.29
CA GLN A 154 4.73 11.82 10.19
C GLN A 154 4.46 10.35 9.81
N TYR A 155 3.88 9.54 10.70
CA TYR A 155 3.53 8.15 10.38
C TYR A 155 2.03 7.95 10.18
N VAL A 156 1.19 8.81 10.75
CA VAL A 156 -0.27 8.81 10.53
C VAL A 156 -0.64 9.37 9.16
N PHE A 157 0.04 10.43 8.71
CA PHE A 157 -0.25 11.12 7.46
C PHE A 157 0.98 11.11 6.54
N PRO A 158 1.21 10.01 5.79
CA PRO A 158 2.40 9.91 4.95
C PRO A 158 2.30 10.75 3.67
N ILE A 159 1.16 11.39 3.38
CA ILE A 159 0.97 12.24 2.20
C ILE A 159 1.17 13.71 2.62
N SER A 160 2.22 14.35 2.08
CA SER A 160 2.55 15.73 2.47
C SER A 160 1.43 16.71 2.08
N GLY A 161 0.91 17.45 3.05
CA GLY A 161 -0.14 18.45 2.85
C GLY A 161 -1.56 17.86 2.81
N ASP A 162 -1.70 16.54 2.92
CA ASP A 162 -2.98 15.85 3.07
C ASP A 162 -3.10 15.32 4.50
N PHE A 163 -3.98 15.96 5.28
CA PHE A 163 -4.31 15.57 6.66
C PHE A 163 -5.65 14.83 6.74
N GLU A 164 -6.19 14.41 5.60
CA GLU A 164 -7.46 13.69 5.52
C GLU A 164 -7.23 12.19 5.23
N THR A 165 -6.19 11.84 4.48
CA THR A 165 -5.79 10.43 4.24
C THR A 165 -4.90 9.92 5.37
N ALA A 166 -5.53 9.37 6.41
CA ALA A 166 -4.85 8.84 7.58
C ALA A 166 -4.59 7.33 7.48
N LEU A 167 -3.50 6.88 8.14
CA LEU A 167 -3.17 5.48 8.37
C LEU A 167 -3.38 4.60 7.12
N PRO A 168 -2.67 4.85 6.00
CA PRO A 168 -2.87 4.07 4.79
C PRO A 168 -2.67 2.58 5.02
N PHE A 169 -3.53 1.80 4.39
CA PHE A 169 -3.56 0.35 4.54
C PHE A 169 -3.71 -0.37 3.18
N PHE A 170 -3.89 0.37 2.09
CA PHE A 170 -3.95 -0.20 0.74
C PHE A 170 -3.17 0.71 -0.23
N SER A 171 -2.23 0.15 -0.99
CA SER A 171 -1.67 0.79 -2.18
C SER A 171 -1.96 0.01 -3.46
N LEU A 172 -2.07 0.71 -4.59
CA LEU A 172 -2.22 0.09 -5.90
C LEU A 172 -1.22 0.69 -6.89
N GLU A 173 -0.56 -0.19 -7.64
CA GLU A 173 0.30 0.14 -8.78
C GLU A 173 -0.38 -0.32 -10.06
N VAL A 174 -0.56 0.60 -11.00
CA VAL A 174 -0.96 0.30 -12.37
C VAL A 174 0.30 0.29 -13.22
N LYS A 175 0.62 -0.84 -13.86
CA LYS A 175 1.83 -1.00 -14.66
C LYS A 175 1.57 -1.76 -15.96
N LEU A 176 2.58 -1.83 -16.84
CA LEU A 176 2.50 -2.63 -18.06
C LEU A 176 2.80 -4.10 -17.79
N ASP A 177 2.33 -4.94 -18.72
CA ASP A 177 2.82 -6.30 -18.85
C ASP A 177 4.34 -6.28 -19.13
N GLY A 178 5.09 -7.13 -18.44
CA GLY A 178 6.56 -7.16 -18.43
C GLY A 178 7.24 -6.26 -17.38
N THR A 179 6.50 -5.40 -16.67
CA THR A 179 7.03 -4.54 -15.58
C THR A 179 6.45 -4.90 -14.21
N GLU A 180 5.79 -6.05 -14.10
CA GLU A 180 5.09 -6.52 -12.91
C GLU A 180 6.03 -6.63 -11.72
N GLN A 181 7.27 -7.06 -11.96
CA GLN A 181 8.25 -7.19 -10.89
C GLN A 181 8.61 -5.83 -10.28
N GLN A 182 8.69 -4.78 -11.10
CA GLN A 182 8.94 -3.42 -10.62
C GLN A 182 7.76 -2.90 -9.78
N ALA A 183 6.53 -3.13 -10.26
CA ALA A 183 5.30 -2.83 -9.53
C ALA A 183 5.27 -3.52 -8.17
N ARG A 184 5.58 -4.82 -8.16
CA ARG A 184 5.61 -5.65 -6.95
C ARG A 184 6.64 -5.15 -5.95
N MET A 185 7.85 -4.80 -6.39
CA MET A 185 8.88 -4.23 -5.51
C MET A 185 8.45 -2.89 -4.90
N GLN A 186 7.83 -2.01 -5.68
CA GLN A 186 7.31 -0.75 -5.16
C GLN A 186 6.17 -0.98 -4.15
N ASN A 187 5.25 -1.90 -4.45
CA ASN A 187 4.19 -2.31 -3.54
C ASN A 187 4.75 -2.91 -2.23
N LEU A 188 5.79 -3.74 -2.30
CA LEU A 188 6.45 -4.29 -1.11
C LEU A 188 7.04 -3.18 -0.23
N HIS A 189 7.68 -2.18 -0.83
CA HIS A 189 8.18 -1.03 -0.08
C HIS A 189 7.05 -0.23 0.56
N ALA A 190 5.98 0.04 -0.19
CA ALA A 190 4.80 0.73 0.32
C ALA A 190 4.14 -0.04 1.46
N ALA A 191 3.97 -1.36 1.31
CA ALA A 191 3.40 -2.24 2.33
C ALA A 191 4.22 -2.24 3.62
N ALA A 192 5.54 -2.36 3.52
CA ALA A 192 6.42 -2.35 4.69
C ALA A 192 6.32 -1.02 5.46
N LEU A 193 6.24 0.11 4.75
CA LEU A 193 6.05 1.42 5.39
C LEU A 193 4.66 1.57 6.02
N MET A 194 3.58 1.13 5.34
CA MET A 194 2.22 1.12 5.92
C MET A 194 2.17 0.27 7.18
N LEU A 195 2.72 -0.96 7.12
CA LEU A 195 2.77 -1.88 8.24
C LEU A 195 3.54 -1.31 9.41
N ARG A 196 4.73 -0.75 9.18
CA ARG A 196 5.52 -0.11 10.23
C ARG A 196 4.73 1.02 10.90
N ASN A 197 4.09 1.88 10.10
CA ASN A 197 3.36 3.02 10.63
C ASN A 197 2.14 2.58 11.47
N LEU A 198 1.36 1.61 10.98
CA LEU A 198 0.25 1.03 11.72
C LEU A 198 0.71 0.31 13.00
N ARG A 199 1.84 -0.41 12.93
CA ARG A 199 2.44 -1.12 14.06
C ARG A 199 2.93 -0.17 15.14
N LEU A 200 3.61 0.93 14.77
CA LEU A 200 4.04 1.97 15.71
C LEU A 200 2.83 2.64 16.37
N PHE A 201 1.80 2.93 15.60
CA PHE A 201 0.55 3.49 16.11
C PHE A 201 -0.13 2.53 17.12
N PHE A 202 -0.17 1.23 16.81
CA PHE A 202 -0.66 0.19 17.73
C PHE A 202 0.20 0.12 19.00
N GLN A 203 1.53 0.01 18.85
CA GLN A 203 2.47 -0.11 19.96
C GLN A 203 2.37 1.09 20.91
N ASN A 204 2.23 2.30 20.38
CA ASN A 204 2.07 3.50 21.20
C ASN A 204 0.80 3.46 22.07
N ALA A 205 -0.28 2.88 21.56
CA ALA A 205 -1.56 2.80 22.28
C ALA A 205 -1.67 1.60 23.24
N HIS A 206 -0.97 0.49 22.96
CA HIS A 206 -1.13 -0.79 23.69
C HIS A 206 0.12 -1.26 24.43
N GLY A 207 1.28 -0.63 24.21
CA GLY A 207 2.56 -0.99 24.82
C GLY A 207 3.22 -2.28 24.28
N SER A 208 2.52 -3.03 23.43
CA SER A 208 2.98 -4.28 22.80
C SER A 208 2.44 -4.40 21.36
N THR A 209 2.91 -5.39 20.60
CA THR A 209 2.47 -5.63 19.21
C THR A 209 1.94 -7.04 18.97
N ASP A 210 1.79 -7.86 20.01
CA ASP A 210 1.44 -9.29 19.89
C ASP A 210 0.09 -9.51 19.20
N GLU A 211 -0.89 -8.62 19.44
CA GLU A 211 -2.19 -8.68 18.78
C GLU A 211 -2.22 -8.07 17.37
N PHE A 212 -1.15 -7.35 16.99
CA PHE A 212 -0.99 -6.70 15.70
C PHE A 212 -0.26 -7.62 14.70
N ASP A 213 0.87 -8.17 15.13
CA ASP A 213 1.76 -9.01 14.33
C ASP A 213 1.05 -10.31 13.91
N THR A 214 1.50 -10.94 12.82
CA THR A 214 0.94 -12.18 12.22
C THR A 214 -0.49 -12.11 11.68
N LYS A 215 -1.10 -10.92 11.65
CA LYS A 215 -2.41 -10.68 11.02
C LYS A 215 -2.24 -9.82 9.79
N VAL A 216 -3.02 -10.09 8.74
CA VAL A 216 -3.07 -9.21 7.57
C VAL A 216 -3.59 -7.84 8.01
N ARG A 217 -2.75 -6.82 7.87
CA ARG A 217 -3.09 -5.42 8.24
C ARG A 217 -3.08 -4.49 7.05
N VAL A 218 -2.41 -4.88 5.97
CA VAL A 218 -2.21 -4.06 4.79
C VAL A 218 -2.44 -4.90 3.56
N LEU A 219 -3.01 -4.27 2.53
CA LEU A 219 -3.16 -4.83 1.20
C LEU A 219 -2.32 -4.06 0.18
N THR A 220 -1.90 -4.74 -0.86
CA THR A 220 -1.44 -4.06 -2.08
C THR A 220 -2.02 -4.71 -3.31
N ALA A 221 -2.25 -3.94 -4.36
CA ALA A 221 -2.66 -4.47 -5.65
C ALA A 221 -1.70 -4.06 -6.76
N THR A 222 -1.47 -4.97 -7.70
CA THR A 222 -0.81 -4.68 -8.96
C THR A 222 -1.82 -4.94 -10.07
N MET A 223 -2.07 -3.93 -10.90
CA MET A 223 -2.94 -4.03 -12.06
C MET A 223 -2.12 -3.83 -13.33
N THR A 224 -2.16 -4.82 -14.21
CA THR A 224 -1.68 -4.72 -15.59
C THR A 224 -2.87 -4.67 -16.55
N ARG A 225 -2.60 -4.70 -17.86
CA ARG A 225 -3.67 -4.76 -18.86
C ARG A 225 -4.49 -6.04 -18.75
N ASP A 226 -3.82 -7.13 -18.39
CA ASP A 226 -4.38 -8.48 -18.47
C ASP A 226 -4.66 -9.11 -17.11
N GLN A 227 -4.19 -8.52 -16.02
CA GLN A 227 -4.29 -9.13 -14.70
C GLN A 227 -4.39 -8.10 -13.57
N VAL A 228 -5.08 -8.48 -12.49
CA VAL A 228 -5.06 -7.76 -11.22
C VAL A 228 -4.74 -8.74 -10.10
N ASP A 229 -3.65 -8.49 -9.39
CA ASP A 229 -3.21 -9.29 -8.25
C ASP A 229 -3.39 -8.49 -6.95
N VAL A 230 -3.94 -9.11 -5.91
CA VAL A 230 -4.05 -8.54 -4.57
C VAL A 230 -3.24 -9.38 -3.59
N TYR A 231 -2.40 -8.69 -2.83
CA TYR A 231 -1.53 -9.28 -1.82
C TYR A 231 -1.93 -8.80 -0.43
N GLY A 232 -1.93 -9.74 0.52
CA GLY A 232 -2.06 -9.45 1.94
C GLY A 232 -0.68 -9.37 2.59
N HIS A 233 -0.51 -8.44 3.52
CA HIS A 233 0.77 -8.16 4.17
C HIS A 233 0.62 -8.11 5.69
N TRP A 234 1.62 -8.64 6.40
CA TRP A 234 1.72 -8.60 7.85
C TRP A 234 3.17 -8.44 8.31
N THR A 235 3.33 -8.23 9.60
CA THR A 235 4.64 -8.23 10.25
C THR A 235 4.80 -9.49 11.08
N HIS A 236 6.01 -10.03 11.10
CA HIS A 236 6.40 -11.12 11.99
C HIS A 236 7.58 -10.65 12.84
N CYS A 237 7.52 -10.86 14.15
CA CYS A 237 8.61 -10.55 15.06
C CYS A 237 9.20 -11.85 15.58
N SER A 238 10.46 -12.14 15.26
CA SER A 238 11.14 -13.30 15.83
C SER A 238 11.44 -13.06 17.32
N SER A 239 11.08 -14.02 18.16
CA SER A 239 11.37 -14.00 19.60
C SER A 239 12.87 -14.04 19.93
N THR A 240 13.73 -14.43 18.97
CA THR A 240 15.18 -14.57 19.19
C THR A 240 15.96 -13.30 18.92
N ASP A 241 15.58 -12.53 17.88
CA ASP A 241 16.46 -11.49 17.32
C ASP A 241 15.83 -10.09 17.36
N SER A 242 14.63 -9.94 17.94
CA SER A 242 13.82 -8.69 17.92
C SER A 242 13.65 -8.10 16.51
N ALA A 243 13.80 -8.95 15.49
CA ALA A 243 13.75 -8.57 14.09
C ALA A 243 12.32 -8.55 13.60
N ILE A 244 11.90 -7.41 13.05
CA ILE A 244 10.65 -7.28 12.32
C ILE A 244 10.90 -7.73 10.90
N TRP A 245 10.06 -8.64 10.43
CA TRP A 245 10.00 -9.15 9.07
C TRP A 245 8.69 -8.71 8.43
N TYR A 246 8.75 -8.26 7.18
CA TYR A 246 7.57 -7.86 6.42
C TYR A 246 7.26 -8.96 5.40
N GLU A 247 6.18 -9.69 5.66
CA GLU A 247 5.76 -10.85 4.89
C GLU A 247 4.50 -10.55 4.08
N HIS A 248 4.31 -11.31 3.02
CA HIS A 248 3.19 -11.14 2.11
C HIS A 248 2.84 -12.45 1.40
N PHE A 249 1.61 -12.56 0.89
CA PHE A 249 1.21 -13.62 -0.04
C PHE A 249 0.14 -13.12 -1.01
N LEU A 250 0.02 -13.79 -2.16
CA LEU A 250 -1.03 -13.52 -3.14
C LEU A 250 -2.38 -14.04 -2.60
N MET A 251 -3.28 -13.12 -2.26
CA MET A 251 -4.63 -13.47 -1.80
C MET A 251 -5.54 -13.84 -2.95
N TYR A 252 -5.48 -13.09 -4.05
CA TYR A 252 -6.37 -13.29 -5.18
C TYR A 252 -5.80 -12.71 -6.47
N SER A 253 -6.18 -13.31 -7.60
CA SER A 253 -5.82 -12.84 -8.94
C SER A 253 -7.04 -12.88 -9.86
N TRP A 254 -7.31 -11.78 -10.57
CA TRP A 254 -8.29 -11.72 -11.65
C TRP A 254 -7.58 -11.62 -12.99
N SER A 255 -8.06 -12.38 -13.98
CA SER A 255 -7.73 -12.11 -15.37
C SER A 255 -8.65 -11.03 -15.94
N LEU A 256 -8.06 -10.06 -16.63
CA LEU A 256 -8.75 -9.02 -17.38
C LEU A 256 -8.86 -9.33 -18.88
N LEU A 257 -8.55 -10.55 -19.32
CA LEU A 257 -8.63 -10.94 -20.75
C LEU A 257 -10.06 -10.98 -21.29
N GLY A 258 -11.07 -10.92 -20.42
CA GLY A 258 -12.49 -10.89 -20.80
C GLY A 258 -13.03 -9.50 -21.17
N GLY A 259 -14.36 -9.38 -21.11
CA GLY A 259 -15.08 -8.13 -21.38
C GLY A 259 -15.27 -7.24 -20.14
N LYS A 260 -16.30 -6.39 -20.19
CA LYS A 260 -16.69 -5.49 -19.09
C LYS A 260 -17.03 -6.23 -17.80
N GLU A 261 -17.40 -7.50 -17.90
CA GLU A 261 -17.71 -8.37 -16.76
C GLU A 261 -16.49 -8.58 -15.87
N GLU A 262 -15.28 -8.74 -16.44
CA GLU A 262 -14.06 -8.91 -15.64
C GLU A 262 -13.69 -7.62 -14.90
N PHE A 263 -13.79 -6.48 -15.58
CA PHE A 263 -13.62 -5.18 -14.94
C PHE A 263 -14.64 -4.95 -13.81
N TYR A 264 -15.88 -5.41 -13.99
CA TYR A 264 -16.87 -5.32 -12.93
C TYR A 264 -16.54 -6.25 -11.75
N ARG A 265 -16.03 -7.46 -12.01
CA ARG A 265 -15.55 -8.37 -10.95
C ARG A 265 -14.37 -7.77 -10.19
N VAL A 266 -13.40 -7.18 -10.89
CA VAL A 266 -12.28 -6.46 -10.27
C VAL A 266 -12.79 -5.31 -9.41
N ARG A 267 -13.71 -4.49 -9.93
CA ARG A 267 -14.35 -3.43 -9.14
C ARG A 267 -14.96 -3.97 -7.85
N LYS A 268 -15.79 -5.01 -7.95
CA LYS A 268 -16.46 -5.62 -6.79
C LYS A 268 -15.47 -6.27 -5.83
N GLY A 269 -14.42 -6.88 -6.36
CA GLY A 269 -13.35 -7.48 -5.60
C GLY A 269 -12.57 -6.44 -4.80
N LEU A 270 -12.07 -5.39 -5.46
CA LEU A 270 -11.35 -4.30 -4.80
C LEU A 270 -12.21 -3.60 -3.76
N GLU A 271 -13.51 -3.36 -4.05
CA GLU A 271 -14.48 -2.82 -3.09
C GLU A 271 -14.57 -3.74 -1.85
N ALA A 272 -14.73 -5.05 -2.05
CA ALA A 272 -14.82 -6.02 -0.95
C ALA A 272 -13.52 -6.12 -0.13
N PHE A 273 -12.36 -6.10 -0.79
CA PHE A 273 -11.05 -6.09 -0.13
C PHE A 273 -10.85 -4.82 0.69
N CYS A 274 -11.17 -3.65 0.13
CA CYS A 274 -11.09 -2.37 0.85
C CYS A 274 -12.01 -2.38 2.07
N SER A 275 -13.26 -2.84 1.92
CA SER A 275 -14.21 -2.92 3.04
C SER A 275 -13.69 -3.83 4.14
N TRP A 276 -13.26 -5.04 3.77
CA TRP A 276 -12.79 -6.03 4.74
C TRP A 276 -11.58 -5.53 5.52
N ILE A 277 -10.52 -5.05 4.86
CA ILE A 277 -9.33 -4.61 5.58
C ILE A 277 -9.59 -3.33 6.38
N ALA A 278 -10.47 -2.46 5.89
CA ALA A 278 -10.89 -1.29 6.65
C ALA A 278 -11.64 -1.71 7.92
N GLU A 279 -12.57 -2.66 7.85
CA GLU A 279 -13.30 -3.20 9.00
C GLU A 279 -12.37 -3.87 10.01
N GLU A 280 -11.46 -4.74 9.54
CA GLU A 280 -10.44 -5.41 10.37
C GLU A 280 -9.55 -4.41 11.12
N ASN A 281 -9.27 -3.26 10.50
CA ASN A 281 -8.42 -2.24 11.08
C ASN A 281 -9.17 -1.21 11.93
N HIS A 282 -10.39 -0.87 11.56
CA HIS A 282 -11.14 0.24 12.15
C HIS A 282 -11.36 0.05 13.65
N ALA A 283 -11.78 -1.15 14.08
CA ALA A 283 -12.12 -1.42 15.48
C ALA A 283 -10.95 -1.16 16.43
N TRP A 284 -9.75 -1.64 16.09
CA TRP A 284 -8.58 -1.44 16.93
C TRP A 284 -8.02 -0.02 16.80
N ILE A 285 -8.12 0.62 15.63
CA ILE A 285 -7.68 2.02 15.44
C ILE A 285 -8.48 2.96 16.32
N VAL A 286 -9.82 2.85 16.30
CA VAL A 286 -10.70 3.68 17.15
C VAL A 286 -10.43 3.41 18.63
N SER A 287 -10.24 2.15 19.02
CA SER A 287 -9.85 1.79 20.39
C SER A 287 -8.52 2.42 20.79
N SER A 288 -7.51 2.38 19.91
CA SER A 288 -6.19 3.00 20.13
C SER A 288 -6.30 4.51 20.31
N LEU A 289 -7.07 5.20 19.46
CA LEU A 289 -7.33 6.64 19.57
C LEU A 289 -7.93 6.99 20.93
N GLY A 290 -8.91 6.20 21.39
CA GLY A 290 -9.49 6.30 22.74
C GLY A 290 -8.44 6.25 23.85
N LYS A 291 -7.57 5.25 23.82
CA LYS A 291 -6.51 5.08 24.84
C LYS A 291 -5.52 6.26 24.85
N MET A 292 -5.10 6.71 23.66
CA MET A 292 -4.15 7.83 23.54
C MET A 292 -4.77 9.17 23.97
N GLY A 293 -6.05 9.39 23.73
CA GLY A 293 -6.76 10.60 24.18
C GLY A 293 -7.01 10.64 25.69
N ILE A 294 -7.18 9.49 26.34
CA ILE A 294 -7.27 9.41 27.81
C ILE A 294 -5.91 9.74 28.43
N ALA A 295 -4.82 9.21 27.86
CA ALA A 295 -3.46 9.44 28.36
C ALA A 295 -3.00 10.90 28.26
N SER A 296 -3.57 11.71 27.36
CA SER A 296 -3.27 13.15 27.24
C SER A 296 -4.15 14.05 28.12
N SER A 297 -5.14 13.48 28.82
CA SER A 297 -6.06 14.19 29.72
C SER A 297 -5.75 14.02 31.22
N MET A 298 -4.75 13.19 31.55
CA MET A 298 -4.19 13.02 32.90
C MET A 298 -2.87 13.77 33.03
#